data_AF-A0A2D4FCP3-F1
#
_entry.id   AF-A0A2D4FCP3-F1
#
_cell.length_a   1.000
_cell.length_b   1.000
_cell.length_c   1.000
_cell.angle_alpha   90.00
_cell.angle_beta   90.00
_cell.angle_gamma   90.00
#
_symmetry.space_group_name_H-M   'P 1'
#
loop_
_entity.id
_entity.type
_entity.pdbx_description
1 polymer ?
#
loop_
_entity_poly.entity_id
_entity_poly.type
_entity_poly.pdbx_seq_one_letter_code
_entity_poly.pdbx_strand_id
1 'polypeptide(L)'
;GDENNILFLFVPLFQFRTKDKHLQQPISKCDTSTQTDTHILPPMIVKNYEWNEWELRRKAIKLANLRQKLTHSMQTNLSHMRRDNCSQVYLLKDSGSQTKRENSSNVPKPQIFLAGLRGGTPPTTRMTKVNLTRAVDET
;
A
#
# COMPACT_ATOMS: atom_id res chain seq x y z
N GLY A 1 -0.43 -71.06 -17.51
CA GLY A 1 0.89 -70.98 -16.89
C GLY A 1 1.61 -69.88 -17.61
N ASP A 2 1.43 -68.64 -17.18
CA ASP A 2 2.13 -67.97 -16.06
C ASP A 2 3.09 -66.97 -16.74
N GLU A 3 2.69 -65.71 -16.84
CA GLU A 3 2.97 -64.68 -15.84
C GLU A 3 4.46 -64.27 -15.86
N ASN A 4 4.67 -63.00 -16.26
CA ASN A 4 5.62 -62.08 -15.64
C ASN A 4 7.12 -62.08 -16.04
N ASN A 5 7.46 -61.03 -16.78
CA ASN A 5 8.24 -59.88 -16.28
C ASN A 5 9.78 -59.95 -16.36
N ILE A 6 10.36 -58.73 -16.41
CA ILE A 6 11.75 -58.35 -16.08
C ILE A 6 12.73 -58.19 -17.26
N LEU A 7 12.69 -56.97 -17.82
CA LEU A 7 13.76 -55.98 -17.84
C LEU A 7 15.26 -56.38 -17.71
N PHE A 8 16.02 -55.73 -18.61
CA PHE A 8 17.35 -55.11 -18.45
C PHE A 8 18.65 -55.90 -18.70
N LEU A 9 19.40 -55.30 -19.66
CA LEU A 9 20.85 -55.15 -19.76
C LEU A 9 21.67 -56.37 -20.17
N PHE A 10 22.41 -56.26 -21.28
CA PHE A 10 23.88 -56.21 -21.31
C PHE A 10 24.35 -56.27 -22.79
N VAL A 11 24.81 -55.13 -23.31
CA VAL A 11 25.85 -55.08 -24.37
C VAL A 11 27.18 -55.46 -23.67
N PRO A 12 28.24 -56.07 -24.28
CA PRO A 12 28.53 -56.34 -25.70
C PRO A 12 29.02 -57.79 -26.01
N LEU A 13 29.20 -58.14 -27.30
CA LEU A 13 30.45 -58.84 -27.67
C LEU A 13 30.89 -58.49 -29.09
N PHE A 14 31.81 -57.54 -29.16
CA PHE A 14 32.75 -57.39 -30.27
C PHE A 14 33.50 -58.72 -30.46
N GLN A 15 33.45 -59.30 -31.67
CA GLN A 15 34.63 -59.76 -32.42
C GLN A 15 34.17 -60.36 -33.76
N PHE A 16 34.45 -59.67 -34.86
CA PHE A 16 35.29 -60.31 -35.87
C PHE A 16 36.29 -59.30 -36.40
N ARG A 17 37.53 -59.55 -35.98
CA ARG A 17 38.75 -58.91 -36.40
C ARG A 17 39.16 -59.52 -37.73
N THR A 18 39.32 -58.69 -38.75
CA THR A 18 40.40 -58.81 -39.74
C THR A 18 40.66 -57.46 -40.36
N LYS A 19 41.94 -57.10 -40.38
CA LYS A 19 42.49 -55.81 -40.80
C LYS A 19 42.73 -55.85 -42.31
N ASP A 20 41.91 -55.17 -43.10
CA ASP A 20 42.28 -54.77 -44.45
C ASP A 20 42.47 -53.25 -44.50
N LYS A 21 43.69 -52.86 -44.86
CA LYS A 21 44.21 -51.51 -44.81
C LYS A 21 43.82 -50.75 -46.08
N HIS A 22 42.79 -49.93 -46.01
CA HIS A 22 42.74 -48.61 -46.63
C HIS A 22 41.64 -47.81 -45.94
N LEU A 23 42.03 -47.04 -44.91
CA LEU A 23 41.12 -46.18 -44.14
C LEU A 23 40.77 -44.93 -44.95
N GLN A 24 39.97 -45.07 -45.98
CA GLN A 24 39.07 -43.99 -46.39
C GLN A 24 37.76 -44.25 -45.66
N GLN A 25 37.59 -43.58 -44.51
CA GLN A 25 36.29 -43.59 -43.86
C GLN A 25 35.27 -43.05 -44.87
N PRO A 26 34.16 -43.76 -45.12
CA PRO A 26 33.12 -43.22 -45.97
C PRO A 26 32.65 -41.93 -45.30
N ILE A 27 32.64 -40.82 -46.06
CA ILE A 27 31.98 -39.60 -45.62
C ILE A 27 30.51 -39.96 -45.46
N SER A 28 30.09 -40.23 -44.23
CA SER A 28 28.69 -40.40 -43.90
C SER A 28 28.05 -39.03 -44.04
N LYS A 29 27.41 -38.81 -45.19
CA LYS A 29 26.51 -37.68 -45.39
C LYS A 29 25.28 -37.98 -44.53
N CYS A 30 25.17 -37.33 -43.38
CA CYS A 30 23.95 -37.37 -42.57
C CYS A 30 23.07 -36.19 -42.96
N ASP A 31 21.86 -36.47 -43.46
CA ASP A 31 20.87 -35.44 -43.72
C ASP A 31 20.37 -34.88 -42.39
N THR A 32 20.61 -33.59 -42.17
CA THR A 32 20.04 -32.86 -41.03
C THR A 32 18.79 -32.17 -41.51
N SER A 33 17.62 -32.61 -41.05
CA SER A 33 16.36 -31.91 -41.27
C SER A 33 15.90 -31.27 -39.97
N THR A 34 15.56 -29.99 -40.01
CA THR A 34 14.87 -29.32 -38.91
C THR A 34 13.45 -29.06 -39.39
N GLN A 35 12.49 -29.79 -38.83
CA GLN A 35 11.08 -29.56 -39.12
C GLN A 35 10.64 -28.24 -38.47
N THR A 36 10.20 -27.28 -39.28
CA THR A 36 9.58 -26.06 -38.76
C THR A 36 8.22 -26.41 -38.17
N ASP A 37 8.00 -26.08 -36.91
CA ASP A 37 6.70 -26.23 -36.26
C ASP A 37 5.62 -25.53 -37.10
N THR A 38 4.75 -26.33 -37.70
CA THR A 38 3.74 -25.86 -38.66
C THR A 38 2.61 -25.08 -37.97
N HIS A 39 2.57 -25.13 -36.62
CA HIS A 39 1.50 -24.54 -35.80
C HIS A 39 2.03 -23.88 -34.53
N ILE A 40 2.92 -22.90 -34.66
CA ILE A 40 3.24 -22.02 -33.53
C ILE A 40 1.96 -21.24 -33.20
N LEU A 41 1.28 -21.61 -32.11
CA LEU A 41 0.14 -20.85 -31.63
C LEU A 41 0.62 -19.44 -31.24
N PRO A 42 -0.14 -18.38 -31.59
CA PRO A 42 0.21 -17.05 -31.15
C PRO A 42 0.23 -17.03 -29.62
N PRO A 43 1.17 -16.29 -29.00
CA PRO A 43 1.24 -16.22 -27.55
C PRO A 43 -0.09 -15.66 -27.01
N MET A 44 -0.71 -16.40 -26.09
CA MET A 44 -1.97 -16.04 -25.43
C MET A 44 -1.76 -14.91 -24.41
N ILE A 45 -1.36 -13.74 -24.91
CA ILE A 45 -1.16 -12.55 -24.08
C ILE A 45 -2.54 -11.99 -23.74
N VAL A 46 -2.94 -12.14 -22.48
CA VAL A 46 -4.17 -11.55 -21.96
C VAL A 46 -3.95 -10.05 -21.79
N LYS A 47 -4.33 -9.27 -22.81
CA LYS A 47 -4.15 -7.81 -22.84
C LYS A 47 -4.84 -7.06 -21.69
N ASN A 48 -5.86 -7.67 -21.09
CA ASN A 48 -6.67 -7.07 -20.03
C ASN A 48 -6.33 -7.61 -18.63
N TYR A 49 -5.25 -8.39 -18.50
CA TYR A 49 -4.83 -8.93 -17.22
C TYR A 49 -4.16 -7.84 -16.39
N GLU A 50 -4.65 -7.67 -15.17
CA GLU A 50 -4.07 -6.79 -14.17
C GLU A 50 -3.76 -7.62 -12.93
N TRP A 51 -2.52 -7.56 -12.44
CA TRP A 51 -2.12 -8.26 -11.21
C TRP A 51 -2.49 -7.47 -9.93
N ASN A 52 -2.82 -6.19 -10.08
CA ASN A 52 -3.14 -5.30 -8.96
C ASN A 52 -4.63 -5.38 -8.61
N GLU A 53 -4.93 -5.90 -7.41
CA GLU A 53 -6.29 -6.01 -6.89
C GLU A 53 -7.03 -4.67 -6.81
N TRP A 54 -6.34 -3.58 -6.51
CA TRP A 54 -6.96 -2.26 -6.40
C TRP A 54 -7.42 -1.72 -7.74
N GLU A 55 -6.68 -1.99 -8.82
CA GLU A 55 -7.11 -1.66 -10.17
C GLU A 55 -8.31 -2.50 -10.60
N LEU A 56 -8.33 -3.80 -10.25
CA LEU A 56 -9.48 -4.67 -10.49
C LEU A 56 -10.74 -4.16 -9.78
N ARG A 57 -10.63 -3.76 -8.50
CA ARG A 57 -11.74 -3.16 -7.75
C ARG A 57 -12.25 -1.88 -8.40
N ARG A 58 -11.35 -0.98 -8.82
CA ARG A 58 -11.73 0.27 -9.50
C ARG A 58 -12.46 0.00 -10.82
N LYS A 59 -11.96 -0.93 -11.63
CA LYS A 59 -12.60 -1.34 -12.90
C LYS A 59 -13.99 -1.94 -12.67
N ALA A 60 -14.14 -2.79 -11.66
CA ALA A 60 -15.43 -3.39 -11.30
C ALA A 60 -16.45 -2.33 -10.85
N ILE A 61 -16.05 -1.39 -9.99
CA ILE A 61 -16.91 -0.28 -9.53
C ILE A 61 -17.34 0.59 -10.72
N LYS A 62 -16.43 0.91 -11.64
CA LYS A 62 -16.74 1.67 -12.85
C LYS A 62 -17.80 0.98 -13.71
N LEU A 63 -17.67 -0.34 -13.90
CA LEU A 63 -18.63 -1.13 -14.66
C LEU A 63 -20.00 -1.21 -13.97
N ALA A 64 -20.03 -1.38 -12.65
CA ALA A 64 -21.26 -1.38 -11.87
C ALA A 64 -22.00 -0.05 -11.98
N ASN A 65 -21.27 1.07 -11.86
CA ASN A 65 -21.83 2.41 -12.04
C ASN A 65 -22.43 2.60 -13.44
N LEU A 66 -21.76 2.10 -14.49
CA LEU A 66 -22.27 2.19 -15.85
C LEU A 66 -23.56 1.37 -16.03
N ARG A 67 -23.62 0.16 -15.44
CA ARG A 67 -24.83 -0.68 -15.44
C ARG A 67 -26.00 -0.02 -14.73
N GLN A 68 -25.76 0.69 -13.63
CA GLN A 68 -26.79 1.40 -12.88
C GLN A 68 -27.23 2.72 -13.54
N LYS A 69 -26.43 3.26 -14.46
CA LYS A 69 -26.72 4.50 -15.21
C LYS A 69 -27.40 4.20 -16.56
N LEU A 70 -28.23 3.16 -16.62
CA LEU A 70 -29.12 2.95 -17.75
C LEU A 70 -30.24 4.01 -17.69
N THR A 71 -30.40 4.77 -18.77
CA THR A 71 -31.44 5.81 -18.87
C THR A 71 -32.82 5.14 -18.84
N HIS A 72 -33.54 5.29 -17.74
CA HIS A 72 -34.82 4.60 -17.49
C HIS A 72 -36.02 5.19 -18.24
N SER A 73 -35.92 6.38 -18.83
CA SER A 73 -36.96 6.90 -19.72
C SER A 73 -36.42 8.06 -20.55
N MET A 74 -36.68 8.03 -21.86
CA MET A 74 -36.65 9.23 -22.68
C MET A 74 -37.90 10.02 -22.35
N GLN A 75 -37.72 11.28 -21.97
CA GLN A 75 -38.78 12.21 -21.65
C GLN A 75 -39.80 12.22 -22.82
N THR A 76 -41.04 11.84 -22.53
CA THR A 76 -42.15 11.89 -23.47
C THR A 76 -42.24 13.29 -24.09
N ASN A 77 -42.43 13.37 -25.41
CA ASN A 77 -42.62 14.59 -26.22
C ASN A 77 -43.66 15.60 -25.65
N LEU A 78 -44.43 15.19 -24.63
CA LEU A 78 -45.41 15.98 -23.88
C LEU A 78 -44.83 16.94 -22.81
N SER A 79 -43.53 16.88 -22.50
CA SER A 79 -42.90 17.82 -21.56
C SER A 79 -42.66 19.22 -22.15
N HIS A 80 -42.76 19.38 -23.47
CA HIS A 80 -42.27 20.55 -24.21
C HIS A 80 -43.02 21.87 -23.93
N MET A 81 -44.11 21.87 -23.15
CA MET A 81 -44.91 23.07 -22.88
C MET A 81 -45.11 23.38 -21.40
N ARG A 82 -44.39 22.70 -20.48
CA ARG A 82 -44.47 23.03 -19.04
C ARG A 82 -43.45 24.11 -18.71
N ARG A 83 -43.95 25.29 -18.32
CA ARG A 83 -43.11 26.40 -17.82
C ARG A 83 -42.77 26.12 -16.35
N ASP A 84 -41.53 25.69 -16.09
CA ASP A 84 -40.99 25.57 -14.74
C ASP A 84 -40.58 26.97 -14.24
N ASN A 85 -41.32 27.50 -13.26
CA ASN A 85 -40.89 28.66 -12.49
C ASN A 85 -40.16 28.18 -11.24
N CYS A 86 -38.85 27.95 -11.35
CA CYS A 86 -37.98 27.70 -10.20
C CYS A 86 -37.20 28.99 -9.88
N SER A 87 -37.60 29.72 -8.83
CA SER A 87 -36.78 30.82 -8.30
C SER A 87 -35.74 30.24 -7.35
N GLN A 88 -34.46 30.28 -7.75
CA GLN A 88 -33.37 29.82 -6.89
C GLN A 88 -33.10 30.83 -5.78
N VAL A 89 -33.42 30.47 -4.54
CA VAL A 89 -33.10 31.28 -3.35
C VAL A 89 -31.81 30.76 -2.73
N TYR A 90 -30.78 31.60 -2.70
CA TYR A 90 -29.55 31.34 -1.94
C TYR A 90 -29.67 31.95 -0.55
N LEU A 91 -29.99 31.13 0.45
CA LEU A 91 -29.93 31.55 1.85
C LEU A 91 -28.47 31.71 2.26
N LEU A 92 -28.15 32.84 2.89
CA LEU A 92 -26.82 33.12 3.41
C LEU A 92 -26.49 32.07 4.47
N LYS A 93 -25.35 31.39 4.33
CA LYS A 93 -24.88 30.43 5.33
C LYS A 93 -24.29 31.21 6.50
N ASP A 94 -24.72 30.90 7.71
CA ASP A 94 -24.07 31.43 8.90
C ASP A 94 -22.68 30.80 9.05
N SER A 95 -21.66 31.65 9.17
CA SER A 95 -20.25 31.23 9.26
C SER A 95 -19.56 32.00 10.37
N GLY A 96 -19.28 31.31 11.48
CA GLY A 96 -18.45 31.82 12.57
C GLY A 96 -17.00 31.35 12.45
N SER A 97 -16.06 32.19 12.89
CA SER A 97 -14.66 31.81 13.07
C SER A 97 -14.22 32.18 14.48
N GLN A 98 -13.46 31.30 15.15
CA GLN A 98 -12.94 31.51 16.49
C GLN A 98 -11.43 31.73 16.43
N THR A 99 -10.95 32.76 17.11
CA THR A 99 -9.52 33.04 17.26
C THR A 99 -8.97 32.38 18.52
N LYS A 100 -7.67 32.05 18.49
CA LYS A 100 -6.96 31.48 19.64
C LYS A 100 -7.02 32.47 20.81
N ARG A 101 -7.45 32.00 21.98
CA ARG A 101 -7.24 32.69 23.27
C ARG A 101 -6.10 32.02 24.01
N GLU A 102 -5.21 32.84 24.56
CA GLU A 102 -4.16 32.38 25.47
C GLU A 102 -4.51 32.80 26.89
N ASN A 103 -4.27 31.90 27.83
CA ASN A 103 -4.46 32.14 29.26
C ASN A 103 -3.21 31.66 29.99
N SER A 104 -2.81 32.38 31.04
CA SER A 104 -1.69 32.00 31.90
C SER A 104 -2.16 31.97 33.35
N SER A 105 -1.53 31.12 34.17
CA SER A 105 -1.73 31.10 35.61
C SER A 105 -0.40 31.41 36.28
N ASN A 106 -0.42 32.30 37.27
CA ASN A 106 0.74 32.59 38.11
C ASN A 106 0.58 31.84 39.43
N VAL A 107 1.64 31.15 39.85
CA VAL A 107 1.66 30.44 41.14
C VAL A 107 2.31 31.36 42.18
N PRO A 108 1.80 31.43 43.42
CA PRO A 108 2.43 32.22 44.48
C PRO A 108 3.87 31.76 44.70
N LYS A 109 4.81 32.70 44.52
CA LYS A 109 6.25 32.44 44.67
C LYS A 109 6.61 32.50 46.15
N PRO A 110 7.13 31.41 46.77
CA PRO A 110 7.48 31.44 48.17
C PRO A 110 8.68 32.37 48.40
N GLN A 111 8.46 33.43 49.17
CA GLN A 111 9.52 34.36 49.58
C GLN A 111 9.76 34.16 51.09
N ILE A 112 10.83 33.43 51.43
CA ILE A 112 11.19 33.17 52.82
C ILE A 112 12.46 33.96 53.12
N PHE A 113 12.37 34.88 54.07
CA PHE A 113 13.52 35.59 54.59
C PHE A 113 14.09 34.85 55.81
N LEU A 114 15.37 34.53 55.74
CA LEU A 114 16.12 33.87 56.81
C LEU A 114 17.23 34.80 57.29
N ALA A 115 17.21 35.14 58.57
CA ALA A 115 18.23 35.96 59.21
C ALA A 115 18.79 35.28 60.46
N GLY A 116 20.01 35.66 60.85
CA GLY A 116 20.68 35.14 62.05
C GLY A 116 21.44 33.83 61.87
N LEU A 117 21.66 33.38 60.63
CA LEU A 117 22.46 32.17 60.32
C LEU A 117 23.97 32.42 60.32
N ARG A 118 24.40 33.68 60.21
CA ARG A 118 25.79 34.08 60.33
C ARG A 118 26.07 34.29 61.82
N GLY A 119 26.78 33.34 62.43
CA GLY A 119 27.10 33.35 63.86
C GLY A 119 27.66 34.71 64.31
N GLY A 120 27.06 35.26 65.35
CA GLY A 120 27.42 36.51 66.00
C GLY A 120 26.94 36.47 67.46
N THR A 121 27.32 37.44 68.27
CA THR A 121 26.89 37.55 69.67
C THR A 121 25.36 37.71 69.76
N PRO A 122 24.61 36.93 70.58
CA PRO A 122 25.00 36.02 71.67
C PRO A 122 25.33 34.56 71.23
N PRO A 123 25.95 33.73 72.12
CA PRO A 123 26.49 32.40 71.79
C PRO A 123 25.47 31.36 71.28
N THR A 124 24.18 31.63 71.38
CA THR A 124 23.13 30.77 70.83
C THR A 124 22.59 31.37 69.54
N THR A 125 22.85 30.72 68.40
CA THR A 125 22.32 31.10 67.08
C THR A 125 20.80 31.03 67.08
N ARG A 126 20.13 32.18 67.03
CA ARG A 126 18.66 32.27 66.89
C ARG A 126 18.31 32.59 65.43
N MET A 127 17.82 31.59 64.70
CA MET A 127 17.31 31.78 63.35
C MET A 127 15.95 32.48 63.39
N THR A 128 15.82 33.60 62.68
CA THR A 128 14.52 34.25 62.44
C THR A 128 14.05 33.89 61.04
N LYS A 129 12.94 33.16 60.95
CA LYS A 129 12.28 32.80 59.69
C LYS A 129 11.02 33.65 59.54
N VAL A 130 10.97 34.48 58.52
CA VAL A 130 9.79 35.30 58.19
C VAL A 130 9.28 34.88 56.82
N ASN A 131 7.98 34.60 56.73
CA ASN A 131 7.31 34.32 55.46
C ASN A 131 6.78 35.63 54.88
N LEU A 132 7.29 36.02 53.71
CA LEU A 132 6.91 37.22 52.96
C LEU A 132 6.08 36.88 51.71
N THR A 133 5.59 35.64 51.61
CA THR A 133 4.77 35.19 50.47
C THR A 133 3.44 35.95 50.48
N ARG A 134 3.16 36.71 49.41
CA ARG A 134 1.88 37.41 49.23
C ARG A 134 0.78 36.42 48.83
N ALA A 135 -0.42 36.62 49.36
CA ALA A 135 -1.60 35.84 48.96
C ALA A 135 -2.00 36.17 47.51
N VAL A 136 -2.58 35.20 46.81
CA VAL A 136 -2.98 35.35 45.40
C VAL A 136 -4.15 36.34 45.23
N ASP A 137 -4.92 36.57 46.29
CA ASP A 137 -6.13 37.41 46.26
C ASP A 137 -5.86 38.93 46.38
N GLU A 138 -4.59 39.35 46.49
CA GLU A 138 -4.19 40.77 46.63
C GLU A 138 -3.60 41.38 45.34
N THR A 139 -3.85 40.79 44.17
CA THR A 139 -3.39 41.31 42.87
C THR A 139 -4.44 42.09 42.11
#